data_AF-A0A7X6ZBP0-F1
#
_entry.id   AF-A0A7X6ZBP0-F1
#
_cell.length_a   1.000
_cell.length_b   1.000
_cell.length_c   1.000
_cell.angle_alpha   90.00
_cell.angle_beta   90.00
_cell.angle_gamma   90.00
#
_symmetry.space_group_name_H-M   'P 1'
#
loop_
_entity.id
_entity.type
_entity.pdbx_description
1 polymer ?
#
loop_
_entity_poly.entity_id
_entity_poly.type
_entity_poly.pdbx_seq_one_letter_code
_entity_poly.pdbx_strand_id
1 'polypeptide(L)'
;MNTNFFAMMHRMRYINRWGLMRNTELENIQEHSHDVAVIAHVLALVRRQYFAEDRLCPDPDFVASLALFHDLPEIITGDMPKPV
;
A
#
# COMPACT_ATOMS: atom_id res chain seq x y z
N MET A 1 -12.02 -9.89 -17.88
CA MET A 1 -11.78 -9.17 -16.61
C MET A 1 -13.12 -8.81 -16.00
N ASN A 2 -13.32 -9.10 -14.71
CA ASN A 2 -14.55 -8.71 -14.01
C ASN A 2 -14.52 -7.20 -13.75
N THR A 3 -15.47 -6.44 -14.30
CA THR A 3 -15.57 -4.98 -14.13
C THR A 3 -15.68 -4.57 -12.66
N ASN A 4 -16.18 -5.47 -11.81
CA ASN A 4 -16.30 -5.25 -10.37
C ASN A 4 -14.95 -5.02 -9.70
N PHE A 5 -13.87 -5.66 -10.15
CA PHE A 5 -12.55 -5.48 -9.53
C PHE A 5 -12.06 -4.04 -9.68
N PHE A 6 -12.07 -3.51 -10.91
CA PHE A 6 -11.65 -2.14 -11.17
C PHE A 6 -12.57 -1.10 -10.54
N ALA A 7 -13.88 -1.39 -10.48
CA ALA A 7 -14.83 -0.54 -9.77
C ALA A 7 -14.52 -0.48 -8.27
N MET A 8 -14.13 -1.60 -7.65
CA MET A 8 -13.71 -1.65 -6.25
C MET A 8 -12.40 -0.88 -6.05
N MET A 9 -11.37 -1.14 -6.85
CA MET A 9 -10.09 -0.40 -6.79
C MET A 9 -10.29 1.12 -6.86
N HIS A 10 -11.14 1.57 -7.77
CA HIS A 10 -11.43 2.99 -7.94
C HIS A 10 -12.13 3.64 -6.73
N ARG A 11 -12.69 2.85 -5.80
CA ARG A 11 -13.28 3.35 -4.55
C ARG A 11 -12.23 3.65 -3.47
N MET A 12 -11.00 3.17 -3.62
CA MET A 12 -9.91 3.41 -2.65
C MET A 12 -9.72 4.90 -2.35
N ARG A 13 -9.79 5.77 -3.36
CA ARG A 13 -9.69 7.23 -3.16
C ARG A 13 -10.70 7.86 -2.20
N TYR A 14 -11.80 7.16 -1.90
CA TYR A 14 -12.87 7.68 -1.05
C TYR A 14 -12.68 7.34 0.42
N ILE A 15 -11.65 6.56 0.77
CA ILE A 15 -11.35 6.18 2.13
C ILE A 15 -10.12 6.98 2.57
N ASN A 16 -10.35 7.95 3.44
CA ASN A 16 -9.30 8.79 4.01
C ASN A 16 -8.68 8.10 5.22
N ARG A 17 -7.38 8.26 5.37
CA ARG A 17 -6.60 7.85 6.54
C ARG A 17 -6.58 8.96 7.57
N TRP A 18 -6.10 8.65 8.78
CA TRP A 18 -5.91 9.63 9.87
C TRP A 18 -7.21 10.29 10.36
N GLY A 19 -8.32 9.55 10.35
CA GLY A 19 -9.66 10.07 10.65
C GLY A 19 -9.85 10.65 12.06
N LEU A 20 -8.91 10.40 12.99
CA LEU A 20 -8.94 10.93 14.37
C LEU A 20 -8.03 12.15 14.59
N MET A 21 -7.33 12.62 13.54
CA MET A 21 -6.35 13.70 13.63
C MET A 21 -6.73 14.86 12.72
N ARG A 22 -6.26 16.07 13.07
CA ARG A 22 -6.31 17.22 12.16
C ARG A 22 -5.17 17.06 11.15
N ASN A 23 -5.52 16.99 9.88
CA ASN A 23 -4.56 16.84 8.80
C ASN A 23 -4.31 18.17 8.08
N THR A 24 -3.04 18.50 7.81
CA THR A 24 -2.67 19.63 6.94
C THR A 24 -2.93 19.27 5.47
N GLU A 25 -2.68 18.02 5.10
CA GLU A 25 -2.99 17.43 3.79
C GLU A 25 -3.74 16.11 4.03
N LEU A 26 -4.81 15.88 3.27
CA LEU A 26 -5.56 14.64 3.37
C LEU A 26 -4.86 13.55 2.55
N GLU A 27 -4.78 12.36 3.12
CA GLU A 27 -4.25 11.15 2.47
C GLU A 27 -5.39 10.13 2.38
N ASN A 28 -5.62 9.57 1.19
CA ASN A 28 -6.51 8.41 1.01
C ASN A 28 -5.72 7.11 0.81
N ILE A 29 -6.38 5.96 0.97
CA ILE A 29 -5.70 4.65 0.90
C ILE A 29 -5.15 4.34 -0.50
N GLN A 30 -5.62 5.01 -1.56
CA GLN A 30 -5.07 4.84 -2.91
C GLN A 30 -3.69 5.52 -3.04
N GLU A 31 -3.56 6.75 -2.53
CA GLU A 31 -2.30 7.49 -2.45
C GLU A 31 -1.31 6.75 -1.55
N HIS A 32 -1.77 6.36 -0.37
CA HIS A 32 -0.98 5.58 0.58
C HIS A 32 -0.42 4.29 -0.06
N SER A 33 -1.29 3.49 -0.71
CA SER A 33 -0.88 2.24 -1.33
C SER A 33 0.13 2.46 -2.46
N HIS A 34 0.05 3.58 -3.18
CA HIS A 34 1.05 3.94 -4.19
C HIS A 34 2.41 4.21 -3.57
N ASP A 35 2.46 5.04 -2.53
CA ASP A 35 3.71 5.38 -1.84
C ASP A 35 4.34 4.15 -1.18
N VAL A 36 3.52 3.30 -0.54
CA VAL A 36 3.97 2.02 0.02
C VAL A 36 4.55 1.11 -1.06
N ALA A 37 3.95 1.05 -2.25
CA ALA A 37 4.49 0.24 -3.36
C ALA A 37 5.85 0.73 -3.85
N VAL A 38 6.03 2.05 -3.99
CA VAL A 38 7.32 2.65 -4.37
C VAL A 38 8.37 2.35 -3.30
N ILE A 39 8.05 2.58 -2.03
CA ILE A 39 8.97 2.35 -0.90
C ILE A 39 9.33 0.86 -0.81
N ALA A 40 8.35 -0.04 -0.88
CA ALA A 40 8.58 -1.48 -0.76
C ALA A 40 9.44 -2.03 -1.90
N HIS A 41 9.23 -1.54 -3.13
CA HIS A 41 10.10 -1.86 -4.28
C HIS A 41 11.55 -1.43 -4.03
N VAL A 42 11.76 -0.19 -3.58
CA VAL A 42 13.11 0.33 -3.27
C VAL A 42 13.75 -0.45 -2.12
N LEU A 43 13.01 -0.81 -1.09
CA LEU A 43 13.51 -1.64 0.01
C LEU A 43 13.94 -3.03 -0.47
N ALA A 44 13.19 -3.64 -1.39
CA ALA A 44 13.58 -4.91 -2.01
C ALA A 44 14.86 -4.77 -2.85
N LEU A 45 15.05 -3.65 -3.55
CA LEU A 45 16.31 -3.35 -4.26
C LEU A 45 17.48 -3.20 -3.29
N VAL A 46 17.31 -2.42 -2.23
CA VAL A 46 18.34 -2.22 -1.18
C VAL A 46 18.71 -3.54 -0.52
N ARG A 47 17.71 -4.37 -0.20
CA ARG A 47 17.89 -5.72 0.34
C ARG A 47 18.80 -6.57 -0.55
N ARG A 48 18.51 -6.60 -1.84
CA ARG A 48 19.25 -7.37 -2.85
C ARG A 48 20.64 -6.81 -3.09
N GLN A 49 20.81 -5.49 -3.06
CA GLN A 49 22.09 -4.84 -3.36
C GLN A 49 23.08 -4.91 -2.20
N TYR A 50 22.62 -4.70 -0.96
CA TYR A 50 23.49 -4.47 0.19
C TYR A 50 23.42 -5.57 1.25
N PHE A 51 22.41 -6.44 1.22
CA PHE A 51 22.15 -7.40 2.30
C PHE A 51 21.87 -8.83 1.79
N ALA A 52 22.42 -9.22 0.64
CA ALA A 52 22.07 -10.50 0.00
C ALA A 52 22.61 -11.76 0.72
N GLU A 53 23.67 -11.64 1.50
CA GLU A 53 24.36 -12.79 2.09
C GLU A 53 23.49 -13.53 3.14
N ASP A 54 23.29 -14.84 2.92
CA ASP A 54 22.52 -15.77 3.75
C ASP A 54 21.07 -15.33 4.05
N ARG A 55 20.48 -14.61 3.11
CA ARG A 55 19.29 -13.81 3.39
C ARG A 55 18.34 -13.80 2.19
N LEU A 56 17.05 -14.04 2.46
CA LEU A 56 16.02 -13.99 1.42
C LEU A 56 15.96 -12.59 0.77
N CYS A 57 16.08 -12.57 -0.56
CA CYS A 57 15.94 -11.39 -1.40
C CYS A 57 14.67 -11.51 -2.24
N PRO A 58 13.56 -10.86 -1.83
CA PRO A 58 12.31 -10.94 -2.57
C PRO A 58 12.43 -10.20 -3.92
N ASP A 59 11.64 -10.63 -4.89
CA ASP A 59 11.51 -9.95 -6.18
C ASP A 59 10.85 -8.56 -5.98
N PRO A 60 11.53 -7.45 -6.31
CA PRO A 60 11.00 -6.11 -6.13
C PRO A 60 9.68 -5.84 -6.86
N ASP A 61 9.48 -6.43 -8.04
CA ASP A 61 8.25 -6.21 -8.83
C ASP A 61 7.05 -6.91 -8.19
N PHE A 62 7.30 -8.11 -7.67
CA PHE A 62 6.30 -8.85 -6.90
C PHE A 62 5.95 -8.13 -5.59
N VAL A 63 6.95 -7.62 -4.87
CA VAL A 63 6.74 -6.84 -3.65
C VAL A 63 5.93 -5.57 -3.92
N ALA A 64 6.27 -4.83 -4.98
CA ALA A 64 5.52 -3.63 -5.36
C ALA A 64 4.06 -3.96 -5.69
N SER A 65 3.83 -5.07 -6.39
CA SER A 65 2.49 -5.54 -6.73
C SER A 65 1.68 -5.91 -5.49
N LEU A 66 2.28 -6.59 -4.51
CA LEU A 66 1.60 -6.90 -3.24
C LEU A 66 1.23 -5.63 -2.48
N ALA A 67 2.16 -4.66 -2.43
CA ALA A 67 1.94 -3.38 -1.77
C ALA A 67 0.81 -2.57 -2.41
N LEU A 68 0.65 -2.59 -3.73
CA LEU A 68 -0.46 -1.91 -4.41
C LEU A 68 -1.85 -2.38 -3.95
N PHE A 69 -1.97 -3.63 -3.50
CA PHE A 69 -3.27 -4.23 -3.14
C PHE A 69 -3.42 -4.55 -1.66
N HIS A 70 -2.42 -4.23 -0.82
CA HIS A 70 -2.42 -4.68 0.58
C HIS A 70 -3.59 -4.13 1.40
N ASP A 71 -4.03 -2.90 1.13
CA ASP A 71 -5.17 -2.24 1.77
C ASP A 71 -6.48 -2.35 0.97
N LEU A 72 -6.51 -3.11 -0.14
CA LEU A 72 -7.73 -3.30 -0.91
C LEU A 72 -8.92 -3.81 -0.07
N PRO A 73 -8.75 -4.70 0.94
CA PRO A 73 -9.84 -5.10 1.82
C PRO A 73 -10.52 -3.94 2.57
N GLU A 74 -9.82 -2.81 2.76
CA GLU A 74 -10.37 -1.65 3.46
C GLU A 74 -11.54 -1.00 2.69
N ILE A 75 -11.73 -1.30 1.41
CA ILE A 75 -12.94 -0.88 0.68
C ILE A 75 -14.21 -1.38 1.36
N ILE A 76 -14.14 -2.50 2.08
CA ILE A 76 -15.27 -3.10 2.79
C ILE A 76 -15.35 -2.57 4.23
N THR A 77 -14.22 -2.37 4.90
CA THR A 77 -14.18 -2.05 6.34
C THR A 77 -14.06 -0.55 6.65
N GLY A 78 -13.58 0.25 5.70
CA GLY A 78 -12.96 1.55 5.95
C GLY A 78 -11.56 1.42 6.56
N ASP A 79 -10.82 2.53 6.59
CA ASP A 79 -9.56 2.67 7.34
C ASP A 79 -9.91 2.69 8.83
N MET A 80 -9.45 1.67 9.56
CA MET A 80 -9.66 1.56 11.00
C MET A 80 -8.41 2.07 11.72
N PRO A 81 -8.47 3.27 12.34
CA PRO A 81 -7.30 3.84 12.98
C PRO A 81 -6.85 2.95 14.13
N LYS A 82 -5.58 2.52 14.10
CA LYS A 82 -4.95 1.86 15.25
C LYS A 82 -4.57 2.93 16.27
N PRO A 83 -4.90 2.76 17.56
CA PRO A 83 -4.50 3.70 18.59
C PRO A 83 -2.97 3.80 18.65
N VAL A 84 -2.49 5.01 18.97
CA VAL A 84 -1.09 5.29 19.26
C VAL A 84 -0.70 4.67 20.60
#